data_AF-A0A023F9J6-F1
#
_entry.id   AF-A0A023F9J6-F1
#
_cell.length_a   1.000
_cell.length_b   1.000
_cell.length_c   1.000
_cell.angle_alpha   90.00
_cell.angle_beta   90.00
_cell.angle_gamma   90.00
#
_symmetry.space_group_name_H-M   'P 1'
#
loop_
_entity.id
_entity.type
_entity.pdbx_description
1 polymer ?
#
loop_
_entity_poly.entity_id
_entity_poly.type
_entity_poly.pdbx_seq_one_letter_code
_entity_poly.pdbx_strand_id
1 'polypeptide(L)'
;MASGIAATKAELAKLKCILSRAKNIVVLTGAGISVESGIPTFRGPGGFWRTYRSQDLASVGAFKRNPSLVWEFYHYRRELVLTKQPNKAHKALAEAEANLKAVGRRLTVITQNIDGLHQRAGSKEVVELHGSLFKTLCLKCHSMDTDTNSPICPALQGRGDPSTEGSQKDIPLEELPRCKNNDCKGLLRPYIVWFGENLHEDILARADYELDLCDACLVVGTSSVVYPAAMYAPTLAARGVPVAEFNLESTPATHLFKFHFEGPCTETIPEVLKDICDPSNIDSGSNKENLFFVHRRMMSTDAKHHDISPSSDLPPPSTEKSDLKKKSTEKLSMKARLKIAMRDYGSTVIVFHIGISLIMLGGLYAAFSSGLELTWLVEKVGLSGRSGEIATGASTFVMAYAVNKVLAPVRFSITFACTPFVVRYLRSVGILKPPKAPPS
;
A
#
# COMPACT_ATOMS: atom_id res chain seq x y z
N MET A 1 20.00 -13.09 -8.89
CA MET A 1 19.20 -14.24 -8.40
C MET A 1 19.01 -14.06 -6.91
N ALA A 2 17.83 -13.60 -6.50
CA ALA A 2 17.41 -13.54 -5.09
C ALA A 2 16.05 -14.26 -5.04
N SER A 3 15.95 -15.19 -4.11
CA SER A 3 15.06 -16.33 -4.08
C SER A 3 13.63 -15.96 -3.72
N GLY A 4 12.68 -16.23 -4.64
CA GLY A 4 11.30 -16.48 -4.27
C GLY A 4 11.23 -17.86 -3.63
N ILE A 5 11.30 -17.91 -2.30
CA ILE A 5 11.18 -19.17 -1.55
C ILE A 5 9.73 -19.26 -1.11
N ALA A 6 8.99 -20.24 -1.64
CA ALA A 6 7.82 -20.76 -0.97
C ALA A 6 8.26 -21.17 0.44
N ALA A 7 7.79 -20.49 1.47
CA ALA A 7 8.38 -20.61 2.79
C ALA A 7 8.40 -22.06 3.29
N THR A 8 9.59 -22.47 3.71
CA THR A 8 9.89 -23.80 4.21
C THR A 8 9.21 -24.05 5.57
N LYS A 9 8.98 -25.31 5.95
CA LYS A 9 8.53 -25.68 7.32
C LYS A 9 9.41 -25.03 8.41
N ALA A 10 10.71 -24.85 8.13
CA ALA A 10 11.64 -24.19 9.02
C ALA A 10 11.35 -22.68 9.18
N GLU A 11 10.94 -21.99 8.12
CA GLU A 11 10.54 -20.58 8.18
C GLU A 11 9.21 -20.40 8.93
N LEU A 12 8.25 -21.30 8.71
CA LEU A 12 7.01 -21.33 9.49
C LEU A 12 7.30 -21.50 10.99
N ALA A 13 8.17 -22.44 11.37
CA ALA A 13 8.56 -22.65 12.76
C ALA A 13 9.26 -21.41 13.36
N LYS A 14 10.16 -20.76 12.60
CA LYS A 14 10.80 -19.50 13.01
C LYS A 14 9.78 -18.39 13.24
N LEU A 15 8.80 -18.26 12.35
CA LEU A 15 7.73 -17.27 12.50
C LEU A 15 6.86 -17.58 13.72
N LYS A 16 6.45 -18.83 13.93
CA LYS A 16 5.71 -19.24 15.14
C LYS A 16 6.46 -18.88 16.42
N CYS A 17 7.78 -19.08 16.43
CA CYS A 17 8.65 -18.74 17.56
C CYS A 17 8.79 -17.21 17.79
N ILE A 18 8.66 -16.40 16.74
CA ILE A 18 8.58 -14.94 16.85
C ILE A 18 7.20 -14.56 17.41
N LEU A 19 6.14 -15.11 16.82
CA LEU A 19 4.76 -14.84 17.21
C LEU A 19 4.46 -15.34 18.62
N SER A 20 5.13 -16.35 19.17
CA SER A 20 4.92 -16.78 20.56
C SER A 20 5.48 -15.80 21.59
N ARG A 21 6.43 -14.93 21.19
CA ARG A 21 7.07 -13.94 22.07
C ARG A 21 6.57 -12.50 21.85
N ALA A 22 5.95 -12.23 20.71
CA ALA A 22 5.44 -10.90 20.34
C ALA A 22 4.34 -10.41 21.29
N LYS A 23 4.46 -9.20 21.84
CA LYS A 23 3.45 -8.62 22.72
C LYS A 23 2.33 -7.90 21.96
N ASN A 24 2.65 -7.31 20.82
CA ASN A 24 1.74 -6.50 20.01
C ASN A 24 1.82 -6.93 18.54
N ILE A 25 0.93 -7.84 18.16
CA ILE A 25 0.84 -8.35 16.80
C ILE A 25 -0.11 -7.47 15.98
N VAL A 26 0.34 -6.99 14.82
CA VAL A 26 -0.53 -6.29 13.86
C VAL A 26 -0.78 -7.18 12.65
N VAL A 27 -2.06 -7.32 12.27
CA VAL A 27 -2.46 -8.07 11.08
C VAL A 27 -3.07 -7.10 10.06
N LEU A 28 -2.36 -6.88 8.95
CA LEU A 28 -2.83 -6.07 7.83
C LEU A 28 -3.60 -6.95 6.85
N THR A 29 -4.89 -6.69 6.61
CA THR A 29 -5.69 -7.52 5.69
C THR A 29 -6.23 -6.76 4.49
N GLY A 30 -6.26 -7.41 3.33
CA GLY A 30 -6.90 -6.91 2.11
C GLY A 30 -7.97 -7.86 1.56
N ALA A 31 -8.46 -7.58 0.36
CA ALA A 31 -9.61 -8.28 -0.22
C ALA A 31 -9.41 -9.79 -0.39
N GLY A 32 -8.16 -10.25 -0.54
CA GLY A 32 -7.79 -11.65 -0.69
C GLY A 32 -8.23 -12.53 0.47
N ILE A 33 -8.27 -12.01 1.70
CA ILE A 33 -8.73 -12.78 2.86
C ILE A 33 -10.20 -13.18 2.75
N SER A 34 -11.01 -12.40 2.02
CA SER A 34 -12.47 -12.59 1.88
C SER A 34 -12.88 -13.38 0.63
N VAL A 35 -11.94 -13.76 -0.23
CA VAL A 35 -12.23 -14.46 -1.50
C VAL A 35 -12.91 -15.80 -1.24
N GLU A 36 -12.38 -16.60 -0.32
CA GLU A 36 -12.94 -17.91 0.05
C GLU A 36 -14.24 -17.81 0.85
N SER A 37 -14.64 -16.59 1.26
CA SER A 37 -15.99 -16.32 1.76
C SER A 37 -16.99 -16.03 0.61
N GLY A 38 -16.56 -16.10 -0.64
CA GLY A 38 -17.36 -15.80 -1.82
C GLY A 38 -17.53 -14.30 -2.09
N ILE A 39 -16.65 -13.46 -1.55
CA ILE A 39 -16.64 -12.01 -1.82
C ILE A 39 -15.59 -11.74 -2.92
N PRO A 40 -15.98 -11.19 -4.08
CA PRO A 40 -15.04 -10.90 -5.16
C PRO A 40 -14.06 -9.79 -4.75
N THR A 41 -12.84 -9.83 -5.28
CA THR A 41 -11.86 -8.76 -5.06
C THR A 41 -12.21 -7.52 -5.90
N PHE A 42 -11.73 -6.35 -5.49
CA PHE A 42 -11.90 -5.09 -6.23
C PHE A 42 -11.07 -4.97 -7.53
N ARG A 43 -10.33 -6.02 -7.92
CA ARG A 43 -9.39 -6.02 -9.05
C ARG A 43 -9.53 -7.32 -9.84
N GLY A 44 -8.94 -7.36 -11.03
CA GLY A 44 -9.02 -8.52 -11.91
C GLY A 44 -10.47 -8.83 -12.32
N PRO A 45 -10.80 -10.12 -12.54
CA PRO A 45 -12.15 -10.53 -12.96
C PRO A 45 -13.28 -10.09 -12.01
N GLY A 46 -12.99 -9.99 -10.70
CA GLY A 46 -13.96 -9.55 -9.69
C GLY A 46 -14.16 -8.03 -9.61
N GLY A 47 -13.33 -7.24 -10.31
CA GLY A 47 -13.31 -5.78 -10.19
C GLY A 47 -14.44 -5.05 -10.93
N PHE A 48 -15.34 -5.77 -11.60
CA PHE A 48 -16.42 -5.21 -12.39
C PHE A 48 -17.79 -5.42 -11.73
N TRP A 49 -18.66 -4.44 -11.89
CA TRP A 49 -20.09 -4.54 -11.60
C TRP A 49 -20.86 -3.97 -12.78
N ARG A 50 -21.71 -4.79 -13.40
CA ARG A 50 -22.19 -4.56 -14.77
C ARG A 50 -20.98 -4.31 -15.69
N THR A 51 -21.03 -3.26 -16.51
CA THR A 51 -19.92 -2.83 -17.37
C THR A 51 -18.94 -1.87 -16.68
N TYR A 52 -19.21 -1.46 -15.44
CA TYR A 52 -18.41 -0.48 -14.72
C TYR A 52 -17.27 -1.13 -13.95
N ARG A 53 -16.11 -0.49 -13.94
CA ARG A 53 -15.07 -0.83 -12.95
C ARG A 53 -15.52 -0.31 -11.59
N SER A 54 -15.34 -1.11 -10.56
CA SER A 54 -15.69 -0.74 -9.17
C SER A 54 -15.03 0.58 -8.74
N GLN A 55 -13.84 0.86 -9.24
CA GLN A 55 -13.06 2.07 -8.97
C GLN A 55 -13.70 3.33 -9.54
N ASP A 56 -14.43 3.20 -10.67
CA ASP A 56 -15.09 4.33 -11.32
C ASP A 56 -16.34 4.75 -10.53
N LEU A 57 -17.05 3.79 -9.95
CA LEU A 57 -18.24 4.01 -9.13
C LEU A 57 -17.92 4.42 -7.68
N ALA A 58 -16.82 3.93 -7.12
CA ALA A 58 -16.34 4.29 -5.78
C ALA A 58 -15.58 5.64 -5.81
N SER A 59 -16.22 6.70 -6.31
CA SER A 59 -15.66 8.05 -6.41
C SER A 59 -16.69 9.12 -6.06
N VAL A 60 -16.22 10.24 -5.48
CA VAL A 60 -17.06 11.43 -5.22
C VAL A 60 -17.71 11.93 -6.50
N GLY A 61 -16.95 11.91 -7.61
CA GLY A 61 -17.43 12.33 -8.92
C GLY A 61 -18.59 11.48 -9.43
N ALA A 62 -18.51 10.15 -9.28
CA ALA A 62 -19.60 9.26 -9.67
C ALA A 62 -20.85 9.49 -8.82
N PHE A 63 -20.72 9.62 -7.50
CA PHE A 63 -21.87 9.86 -6.62
C PHE A 63 -22.54 11.22 -6.89
N LYS A 64 -21.77 12.26 -7.20
CA LYS A 64 -22.32 13.57 -7.59
C LYS A 64 -23.06 13.50 -8.93
N ARG A 65 -22.57 12.70 -9.89
CA ARG A 65 -23.20 12.55 -11.22
C ARG A 65 -24.45 11.69 -11.19
N ASN A 66 -24.39 10.53 -10.53
CA ASN A 66 -25.51 9.60 -10.45
C ASN A 66 -25.47 8.84 -9.10
N PRO A 67 -26.08 9.41 -8.04
CA PRO A 67 -26.14 8.76 -6.74
C PRO A 67 -27.04 7.53 -6.74
N SER A 68 -28.03 7.43 -7.65
CA SER A 68 -28.87 6.23 -7.80
C SER A 68 -28.01 5.03 -8.20
N LEU A 69 -27.23 5.17 -9.28
CA LEU A 69 -26.34 4.12 -9.78
C LEU A 69 -25.32 3.68 -8.72
N VAL A 70 -24.73 4.63 -7.99
CA VAL A 70 -23.77 4.31 -6.93
C VAL A 70 -24.46 3.61 -5.75
N TRP A 71 -25.67 4.02 -5.38
CA TRP A 71 -26.44 3.32 -4.34
C TRP A 71 -26.87 1.92 -4.77
N GLU A 72 -27.22 1.69 -6.03
CA GLU A 72 -27.44 0.34 -6.57
C GLU A 72 -26.19 -0.54 -6.46
N PHE A 73 -25.03 0.00 -6.83
CA PHE A 73 -23.75 -0.69 -6.70
C PHE A 73 -23.45 -1.09 -5.25
N TYR A 74 -23.64 -0.18 -4.29
CA TYR A 74 -23.42 -0.48 -2.88
C TYR A 74 -24.50 -1.36 -2.27
N HIS A 75 -25.76 -1.22 -2.70
CA HIS A 75 -26.85 -2.11 -2.28
C HIS A 75 -26.56 -3.54 -2.68
N TYR A 76 -26.21 -3.81 -3.95
CA TYR A 76 -25.77 -5.12 -4.40
C TYR A 76 -24.69 -5.73 -3.50
N ARG A 77 -23.67 -4.94 -3.17
CA ARG A 77 -22.56 -5.42 -2.34
C ARG A 77 -22.97 -5.68 -0.90
N ARG A 78 -23.88 -4.88 -0.33
CA ARG A 78 -24.48 -5.13 0.98
C ARG A 78 -25.24 -6.46 0.97
N GLU A 79 -26.15 -6.65 0.02
CA GLU A 79 -26.94 -7.89 -0.11
C GLU A 79 -26.04 -9.11 -0.31
N LEU A 80 -25.02 -9.00 -1.18
CA LEU A 80 -24.04 -10.05 -1.38
C LEU A 80 -23.36 -10.44 -0.06
N VAL A 81 -22.79 -9.47 0.65
CA VAL A 81 -22.02 -9.72 1.89
C VAL A 81 -22.88 -10.24 3.03
N LEU A 82 -24.15 -9.81 3.14
CA LEU A 82 -25.09 -10.32 4.13
C LEU A 82 -25.30 -11.84 4.01
N THR A 83 -25.23 -12.39 2.79
CA THR A 83 -25.33 -13.85 2.54
C THR A 83 -24.02 -14.62 2.79
N LYS A 84 -22.89 -13.95 2.95
CA LYS A 84 -21.57 -14.60 3.12
C LYS A 84 -21.27 -14.83 4.58
N GLN A 85 -20.39 -15.78 4.91
CA GLN A 85 -19.93 -16.05 6.27
C GLN A 85 -18.40 -15.88 6.38
N PRO A 86 -17.88 -15.52 7.57
CA PRO A 86 -16.44 -15.49 7.79
C PRO A 86 -15.82 -16.87 7.57
N ASN A 87 -14.74 -16.93 6.79
CA ASN A 87 -14.01 -18.17 6.53
C ASN A 87 -13.02 -18.52 7.68
N LYS A 88 -12.26 -19.61 7.49
CA LYS A 88 -11.30 -20.12 8.49
C LYS A 88 -10.24 -19.09 8.90
N ALA A 89 -9.77 -18.25 7.98
CA ALA A 89 -8.75 -17.24 8.28
C ALA A 89 -9.28 -16.17 9.24
N HIS A 90 -10.49 -15.65 8.99
CA HIS A 90 -11.13 -14.67 9.87
C HIS A 90 -11.37 -15.25 11.28
N LYS A 91 -11.86 -16.50 11.34
CA LYS A 91 -12.11 -17.19 12.62
C LYS A 91 -10.82 -17.42 13.41
N ALA A 92 -9.74 -17.85 12.74
CA ALA A 92 -8.45 -18.05 13.37
C ALA A 92 -7.87 -16.74 13.92
N LEU A 93 -8.05 -15.61 13.22
CA LEU A 93 -7.64 -14.30 13.72
C LEU A 93 -8.44 -13.88 14.97
N ALA A 94 -9.76 -14.06 14.96
CA ALA A 94 -10.61 -13.75 16.10
C ALA A 94 -10.28 -14.62 17.33
N GLU A 95 -10.03 -15.92 17.12
CA GLU A 95 -9.61 -16.85 18.16
C GLU A 95 -8.23 -16.49 18.72
N ALA A 96 -7.26 -16.21 17.85
CA ALA A 96 -5.93 -15.78 18.26
C ALA A 96 -5.96 -14.47 19.06
N GLU A 97 -6.79 -13.49 18.65
CA GLU A 97 -7.00 -12.26 19.41
C GLU A 97 -7.48 -12.56 20.84
N ALA A 98 -8.52 -13.39 20.98
CA ALA A 98 -9.07 -13.76 22.28
C ALA A 98 -8.04 -14.48 23.17
N ASN A 99 -7.31 -15.45 22.60
CA ASN A 99 -6.30 -16.23 23.31
C ASN A 99 -5.11 -15.36 23.75
N LEU A 100 -4.63 -14.46 22.89
CA LEU A 100 -3.54 -13.55 23.22
C LEU A 100 -3.96 -12.56 24.31
N LYS A 101 -5.20 -12.05 24.26
CA LYS A 101 -5.74 -11.15 25.28
C LYS A 101 -5.79 -11.83 26.65
N ALA A 102 -6.13 -13.12 26.72
CA ALA A 102 -6.17 -13.89 27.96
C ALA A 102 -4.80 -13.99 28.66
N VAL A 103 -3.71 -13.91 27.90
CA VAL A 103 -2.33 -13.94 28.42
C VAL A 103 -1.64 -12.56 28.43
N GLY A 104 -2.43 -11.47 28.37
CA GLY A 104 -1.92 -10.09 28.49
C GLY A 104 -1.17 -9.58 27.25
N ARG A 105 -1.43 -10.18 26.08
CA ARG A 105 -0.86 -9.79 24.79
C ARG A 105 -1.95 -9.22 23.87
N ARG A 106 -1.56 -8.55 22.79
CA ARG A 106 -2.49 -7.90 21.87
C ARG A 106 -2.30 -8.41 20.44
N LEU A 107 -3.41 -8.61 19.75
CA LEU A 107 -3.48 -8.72 18.30
C LEU A 107 -4.49 -7.69 17.81
N THR A 108 -4.09 -6.87 16.84
CA THR A 108 -4.98 -5.89 16.22
C THR A 108 -5.03 -6.10 14.71
N VAL A 109 -6.24 -6.15 14.17
CA VAL A 109 -6.48 -6.27 12.73
C VAL A 109 -6.66 -4.87 12.15
N ILE A 110 -5.82 -4.50 11.18
CA ILE A 110 -6.00 -3.29 10.39
C ILE A 110 -6.40 -3.72 8.98
N THR A 111 -7.66 -3.48 8.61
CA THR A 111 -8.24 -4.01 7.38
C THR A 111 -8.54 -2.91 6.37
N GLN A 112 -8.23 -3.20 5.10
CA GLN A 112 -8.67 -2.41 3.95
C GLN A 112 -10.09 -2.80 3.49
N ASN A 113 -10.62 -3.91 3.99
CA ASN A 113 -11.93 -4.42 3.62
C ASN A 113 -13.03 -3.64 4.30
N ILE A 114 -14.19 -3.60 3.65
CA ILE A 114 -15.38 -2.90 4.11
C ILE A 114 -16.56 -3.86 4.35
N ASP A 115 -16.28 -5.17 4.42
CA ASP A 115 -17.26 -6.26 4.42
C ASP A 115 -17.76 -6.66 5.82
N GLY A 116 -17.11 -6.22 6.89
CA GLY A 116 -17.49 -6.55 8.26
C GLY A 116 -17.24 -8.01 8.67
N LEU A 117 -16.53 -8.82 7.87
CA LEU A 117 -16.33 -10.25 8.16
C LEU A 117 -15.44 -10.51 9.38
N HIS A 118 -14.47 -9.63 9.66
CA HIS A 118 -13.62 -9.75 10.87
C HIS A 118 -14.43 -9.62 12.15
N GLN A 119 -15.31 -8.63 12.21
CA GLN A 119 -16.20 -8.39 13.35
C GLN A 119 -17.19 -9.54 13.51
N ARG A 120 -17.77 -10.02 12.40
CA ARG A 120 -18.68 -11.18 12.40
C ARG A 120 -17.98 -12.49 12.78
N ALA A 121 -16.67 -12.60 12.59
CA ALA A 121 -15.87 -13.72 13.07
C ALA A 121 -15.60 -13.66 14.58
N GLY A 122 -15.82 -12.50 15.21
CA GLY A 122 -15.60 -12.27 16.64
C GLY A 122 -14.41 -11.38 16.97
N SER A 123 -13.68 -10.86 15.98
CA SER A 123 -12.56 -9.93 16.22
C SER A 123 -13.08 -8.63 16.83
N LYS A 124 -12.42 -8.11 17.87
CA LYS A 124 -12.85 -6.90 18.60
C LYS A 124 -11.91 -5.72 18.33
N GLU A 125 -10.61 -5.96 18.25
CA GLU A 125 -9.61 -4.95 17.91
C GLU A 125 -9.44 -4.83 16.37
N VAL A 126 -10.39 -4.17 15.71
CA VAL A 126 -10.41 -3.99 14.25
C VAL A 126 -10.40 -2.51 13.87
N VAL A 127 -9.43 -2.12 13.04
CA VAL A 127 -9.33 -0.79 12.40
C VAL A 127 -9.76 -0.90 10.93
N GLU A 128 -10.95 -0.40 10.61
CA GLU A 128 -11.50 -0.36 9.24
C GLU A 128 -10.99 0.87 8.47
N LEU A 129 -9.85 0.76 7.77
CA LEU A 129 -9.20 1.89 7.10
C LEU A 129 -10.10 2.61 6.08
N HIS A 130 -10.94 1.86 5.38
CA HIS A 130 -11.76 2.37 4.28
C HIS A 130 -13.25 2.47 4.63
N GLY A 131 -13.60 2.44 5.91
CA GLY A 131 -14.99 2.47 6.37
C GLY A 131 -15.70 1.13 6.24
N SER A 132 -17.03 1.14 6.09
CA SER A 132 -17.85 -0.08 6.17
C SER A 132 -19.07 -0.01 5.26
N LEU A 133 -19.43 -1.13 4.61
CA LEU A 133 -20.67 -1.28 3.84
C LEU A 133 -21.93 -1.09 4.69
N PHE A 134 -21.82 -1.28 6.00
CA PHE A 134 -22.92 -1.21 6.96
C PHE A 134 -22.94 0.10 7.75
N LYS A 135 -22.18 1.12 7.33
CA LYS A 135 -22.23 2.46 7.91
C LYS A 135 -22.62 3.47 6.83
N THR A 136 -23.34 4.51 7.22
CA THR A 136 -23.77 5.60 6.34
C THR A 136 -23.37 6.95 6.93
N LEU A 137 -23.12 7.92 6.06
CA LEU A 137 -22.83 9.31 6.43
C LEU A 137 -23.88 10.23 5.80
N CYS A 138 -24.50 11.08 6.61
CA CYS A 138 -25.41 12.09 6.09
C CYS A 138 -24.65 13.27 5.49
N LEU A 139 -24.98 13.64 4.25
CA LEU A 139 -24.35 14.78 3.57
C LEU A 139 -24.82 16.15 4.05
N LYS A 140 -25.84 16.22 4.91
CA LYS A 140 -26.39 17.48 5.45
C LYS A 140 -26.01 17.73 6.91
N CYS A 141 -26.23 16.76 7.80
CA CYS A 141 -25.91 16.92 9.23
C CYS A 141 -24.64 16.19 9.67
N HIS A 142 -23.97 15.48 8.76
CA HIS A 142 -22.74 14.72 9.04
C HIS A 142 -22.86 13.63 10.11
N SER A 143 -24.08 13.25 10.49
CA SER A 143 -24.29 12.10 11.38
C SER A 143 -23.89 10.80 10.67
N MET A 144 -23.30 9.90 11.44
CA MET A 144 -22.94 8.56 10.99
C MET A 144 -23.80 7.53 11.73
N ASP A 145 -24.39 6.60 10.98
CA ASP A 145 -25.23 5.55 11.53
C ASP A 145 -24.83 4.19 10.96
N THR A 146 -24.90 3.15 11.81
CA THR A 146 -24.84 1.76 11.37
C THR A 146 -26.21 1.35 10.83
N ASP A 147 -26.23 0.76 9.63
CA ASP A 147 -27.44 0.26 8.99
C ASP A 147 -27.17 -1.11 8.35
N THR A 148 -27.82 -2.14 8.91
CA THR A 148 -27.78 -3.52 8.42
C THR A 148 -29.11 -3.95 7.78
N ASN A 149 -29.99 -3.01 7.44
CA ASN A 149 -31.27 -3.32 6.81
C ASN A 149 -31.05 -3.83 5.38
N SER A 150 -31.90 -4.79 5.00
CA SER A 150 -32.00 -5.36 3.66
C SER A 150 -33.48 -5.27 3.24
N PRO A 151 -33.82 -4.43 2.24
CA PRO A 151 -32.97 -3.43 1.60
C PRO A 151 -32.72 -2.24 2.53
N ILE A 152 -31.71 -1.41 2.21
CA ILE A 152 -31.41 -0.20 2.99
C ILE A 152 -32.50 0.88 2.88
N CYS A 153 -33.22 0.92 1.76
CA CYS A 153 -34.46 1.67 1.59
C CYS A 153 -35.41 0.95 0.61
N PRO A 154 -36.74 1.19 0.67
CA PRO A 154 -37.71 0.50 -0.18
C PRO A 154 -37.44 0.65 -1.69
N ALA A 155 -36.98 1.81 -2.14
CA ALA A 155 -36.75 2.08 -3.57
C ALA A 155 -35.58 1.27 -4.18
N LEU A 156 -34.71 0.72 -3.34
CA LEU A 156 -33.62 -0.18 -3.76
C LEU A 156 -34.04 -1.65 -3.78
N GLN A 157 -35.24 -2.02 -3.33
CA GLN A 157 -35.72 -3.40 -3.36
C GLN A 157 -35.64 -3.98 -4.78
N GLY A 158 -34.93 -5.11 -4.94
CA GLY A 158 -34.75 -5.78 -6.23
C GLY A 158 -33.87 -5.03 -7.23
N ARG A 159 -33.16 -3.98 -6.81
CA ARG A 159 -32.20 -3.23 -7.63
C ARG A 159 -30.78 -3.76 -7.43
N GLY A 160 -29.86 -3.31 -8.28
CA GLY A 160 -28.43 -3.59 -8.10
C GLY A 160 -27.92 -4.89 -8.76
N ASP A 161 -28.77 -5.68 -9.40
CA ASP A 161 -28.36 -6.90 -10.08
C ASP A 161 -27.25 -6.60 -11.12
N PRO A 162 -26.06 -7.25 -11.01
CA PRO A 162 -24.95 -7.05 -11.92
C PRO A 162 -25.21 -7.59 -13.33
N SER A 163 -26.20 -8.48 -13.51
CA SER A 163 -26.58 -9.07 -14.80
C SER A 163 -27.58 -8.23 -15.59
N THR A 164 -28.13 -7.17 -15.00
CA THR A 164 -29.05 -6.28 -15.72
C THR A 164 -28.31 -5.56 -16.85
N GLU A 165 -28.74 -5.80 -18.09
CA GLU A 165 -28.30 -5.07 -19.27
C GLU A 165 -29.09 -3.75 -19.44
N GLY A 166 -28.38 -2.68 -19.82
CA GLY A 166 -28.96 -1.35 -20.05
C GLY A 166 -29.08 -0.47 -18.80
N SER A 167 -29.40 0.82 -19.01
CA SER A 167 -29.64 1.76 -17.92
C SER A 167 -31.06 1.59 -17.40
N GLN A 168 -31.22 1.04 -16.20
CA GLN A 168 -32.49 1.16 -15.48
C GLN A 168 -32.81 2.64 -15.24
N LYS A 169 -34.10 2.98 -15.12
CA LYS A 169 -34.50 4.34 -14.74
C LYS A 169 -33.94 4.65 -13.35
N ASP A 170 -33.23 5.77 -13.25
CA ASP A 170 -32.66 6.29 -12.01
C ASP A 170 -33.76 6.52 -10.96
N ILE A 171 -33.44 6.15 -9.71
CA ILE A 171 -34.30 6.38 -8.55
C ILE A 171 -34.24 7.88 -8.17
N PRO A 172 -35.38 8.54 -7.92
CA PRO A 172 -35.40 9.93 -7.44
C PRO A 172 -34.59 10.13 -6.15
N LEU A 173 -33.95 11.29 -6.00
CA LEU A 173 -33.05 11.57 -4.87
C LEU A 173 -33.72 11.47 -3.50
N GLU A 174 -35.01 11.80 -3.44
CA GLU A 174 -35.89 11.74 -2.28
C GLU A 174 -36.22 10.31 -1.83
N GLU A 175 -36.14 9.35 -2.75
CA GLU A 175 -36.41 7.93 -2.51
C GLU A 175 -35.13 7.12 -2.16
N LEU A 176 -33.96 7.67 -2.48
CA LEU A 176 -32.66 7.13 -2.07
C LEU A 176 -32.47 7.18 -0.55
N PRO A 177 -31.51 6.43 0.04
CA PRO A 177 -31.30 6.41 1.49
C PRO A 177 -31.20 7.81 2.11
N ARG A 178 -32.09 8.10 3.07
CA ARG A 178 -32.20 9.41 3.73
C ARG A 178 -31.86 9.31 5.22
N CYS A 179 -31.32 10.39 5.76
CA CYS A 179 -31.02 10.52 7.18
C CYS A 179 -32.27 10.26 8.03
N LYS A 180 -32.12 9.41 9.05
CA LYS A 180 -33.20 9.06 9.97
C LYS A 180 -33.58 10.21 10.89
N ASN A 181 -32.66 11.14 11.16
CA ASN A 181 -32.92 12.36 11.93
C ASN A 181 -34.03 13.18 11.25
N ASN A 182 -35.09 13.46 12.02
CA ASN A 182 -36.31 14.13 11.55
C ASN A 182 -36.06 15.54 11.02
N ASP A 183 -35.12 16.29 11.60
CA ASP A 183 -34.84 17.68 11.21
C ASP A 183 -33.89 17.77 10.00
N CYS A 184 -33.27 16.64 9.62
CA CYS A 184 -32.28 16.60 8.58
C CYS A 184 -32.86 16.09 7.26
N LYS A 185 -33.33 14.82 7.26
CA LYS A 185 -33.73 14.04 6.07
C LYS A 185 -32.76 14.16 4.88
N GLY A 186 -31.48 14.48 5.12
CA GLY A 186 -30.47 14.66 4.07
C GLY A 186 -30.13 13.36 3.36
N LEU A 187 -29.62 13.45 2.12
CA LEU A 187 -29.14 12.29 1.37
C LEU A 187 -28.00 11.62 2.15
N LEU A 188 -28.09 10.31 2.31
CA LEU A 188 -26.99 9.51 2.83
C LEU A 188 -26.04 9.13 1.70
N ARG A 189 -24.78 8.93 2.05
CA ARG A 189 -23.83 8.13 1.27
C ARG A 189 -23.32 6.97 2.13
N PRO A 190 -22.78 5.90 1.52
CA PRO A 190 -22.01 4.91 2.26
C PRO A 190 -20.84 5.58 3.00
N TYR A 191 -20.59 5.17 4.24
CA TYR A 191 -19.41 5.60 5.00
C TYR A 191 -18.21 4.75 4.58
N ILE A 192 -17.76 5.02 3.37
CA ILE A 192 -16.64 4.36 2.70
C ILE A 192 -15.74 5.44 2.14
N VAL A 193 -14.44 5.29 2.34
CA VAL A 193 -13.43 6.16 1.73
C VAL A 193 -13.37 5.84 0.24
N TRP A 194 -13.74 6.81 -0.59
CA TRP A 194 -13.69 6.66 -2.05
C TRP A 194 -12.31 6.97 -2.63
N PHE A 195 -12.08 6.52 -3.85
CA PHE A 195 -10.86 6.89 -4.57
C PHE A 195 -10.78 8.42 -4.74
N GLY A 196 -9.66 8.99 -4.31
CA GLY A 196 -9.43 10.43 -4.28
C GLY A 196 -9.85 11.12 -2.97
N GLU A 197 -10.47 10.41 -2.02
CA GLU A 197 -10.69 10.92 -0.66
C GLU A 197 -9.54 10.54 0.27
N ASN A 198 -9.32 11.37 1.28
CA ASN A 198 -8.41 11.06 2.37
C ASN A 198 -9.04 10.02 3.30
N LEU A 199 -8.21 9.16 3.89
CA LEU A 199 -8.65 8.36 5.02
C LEU A 199 -8.93 9.28 6.21
N HIS A 200 -9.84 8.85 7.08
CA HIS A 200 -10.20 9.60 8.28
C HIS A 200 -9.00 9.70 9.24
N GLU A 201 -8.72 10.91 9.74
CA GLU A 201 -7.53 11.21 10.53
C GLU A 201 -7.49 10.43 11.86
N ASP A 202 -8.64 10.24 12.50
CA ASP A 202 -8.80 9.44 13.72
C ASP A 202 -8.50 7.95 13.48
N ILE A 203 -8.93 7.41 12.34
CA ILE A 203 -8.65 6.04 11.91
C ILE A 203 -7.18 5.85 11.57
N LEU A 204 -6.57 6.83 10.88
CA LEU A 204 -5.13 6.85 10.62
C LEU A 204 -4.32 6.92 11.91
N ALA A 205 -4.66 7.83 12.82
CA ALA A 205 -3.99 7.97 14.11
C ALA A 205 -4.09 6.69 14.95
N ARG A 206 -5.25 6.00 14.90
CA ARG A 206 -5.43 4.69 15.56
C ARG A 206 -4.56 3.62 14.91
N ALA A 207 -4.47 3.58 13.58
CA ALA A 207 -3.60 2.65 12.87
C ALA A 207 -2.13 2.90 13.19
N ASP A 208 -1.68 4.16 13.11
CA ASP A 208 -0.30 4.57 13.40
C ASP A 208 0.11 4.22 14.84
N TYR A 209 -0.79 4.45 15.81
CA TYR A 209 -0.56 4.04 17.20
C TYR A 209 -0.28 2.53 17.34
N GLU A 210 -1.04 1.68 16.65
CA GLU A 210 -0.85 0.22 16.71
C GLU A 210 0.40 -0.22 15.94
N LEU A 211 0.72 0.44 14.82
CA LEU A 211 1.97 0.23 14.09
C LEU A 211 3.19 0.62 14.93
N ASP A 212 3.09 1.66 15.76
CA ASP A 212 4.20 2.10 16.62
C ASP A 212 4.55 1.12 17.72
N LEU A 213 3.53 0.45 18.28
CA LEU A 213 3.69 -0.57 19.31
C LEU A 213 4.05 -1.96 18.77
N CYS A 214 3.89 -2.17 17.45
CA CYS A 214 3.99 -3.46 16.79
C CYS A 214 5.38 -4.08 16.93
N ASP A 215 5.44 -5.35 17.36
CA ASP A 215 6.66 -6.15 17.43
C ASP A 215 6.63 -7.42 16.56
N ALA A 216 5.50 -7.72 15.91
CA ALA A 216 5.40 -8.65 14.79
C ALA A 216 4.21 -8.30 13.88
N CYS A 217 4.37 -8.44 12.56
CA CYS A 217 3.33 -8.09 11.60
C CYS A 217 3.03 -9.22 10.60
N LEU A 218 1.74 -9.46 10.38
CA LEU A 218 1.23 -10.35 9.34
C LEU A 218 0.54 -9.52 8.24
N VAL A 219 0.86 -9.78 6.97
CA VAL A 219 0.22 -9.14 5.81
C VAL A 219 -0.57 -10.19 5.06
N VAL A 220 -1.90 -10.10 5.05
CA VAL A 220 -2.78 -11.20 4.64
C VAL A 220 -3.68 -10.80 3.49
N GLY A 221 -3.54 -11.49 2.35
CA GLY A 221 -4.46 -11.36 1.21
C GLY A 221 -4.58 -9.94 0.67
N THR A 222 -3.46 -9.22 0.50
CA THR A 222 -3.44 -7.88 -0.08
C THR A 222 -2.47 -7.80 -1.24
N SER A 223 -2.76 -6.95 -2.22
CA SER A 223 -1.89 -6.71 -3.37
C SER A 223 -0.75 -5.73 -3.06
N SER A 224 -0.79 -5.06 -1.91
CA SER A 224 0.22 -4.06 -1.49
C SER A 224 0.43 -2.93 -2.51
N VAL A 225 -0.65 -2.48 -3.15
CA VAL A 225 -0.61 -1.38 -4.16
C VAL A 225 -1.40 -0.13 -3.79
N VAL A 226 -2.34 -0.22 -2.85
CA VAL A 226 -3.22 0.91 -2.48
C VAL A 226 -2.62 1.66 -1.31
N TYR A 227 -2.29 2.93 -1.55
CA TYR A 227 -1.75 3.84 -0.53
C TYR A 227 -2.89 4.49 0.27
N PRO A 228 -2.68 4.78 1.57
CA PRO A 228 -1.43 4.63 2.34
C PRO A 228 -1.16 3.21 2.88
N ALA A 229 -2.15 2.32 2.90
CA ALA A 229 -2.05 1.00 3.53
C ALA A 229 -0.88 0.14 3.02
N ALA A 230 -0.52 0.26 1.73
CA ALA A 230 0.62 -0.43 1.13
C ALA A 230 1.99 -0.09 1.77
N MET A 231 2.10 1.03 2.50
CA MET A 231 3.35 1.45 3.17
C MET A 231 3.51 0.91 4.58
N TYR A 232 2.46 0.45 5.25
CA TYR A 232 2.51 0.10 6.66
C TYR A 232 3.50 -1.04 6.93
N ALA A 233 3.34 -2.17 6.24
CA ALA A 233 4.26 -3.29 6.37
C ALA A 233 5.71 -2.97 5.94
N PRO A 234 5.96 -2.31 4.80
CA PRO A 234 7.31 -1.86 4.45
C PRO A 234 7.97 -0.97 5.52
N THR A 235 7.19 -0.08 6.15
CA THR A 235 7.70 0.81 7.21
C THR A 235 8.08 0.02 8.46
N LEU A 236 7.26 -0.96 8.86
CA LEU A 236 7.58 -1.89 9.95
C LEU A 236 8.84 -2.72 9.65
N ALA A 237 8.94 -3.27 8.44
CA ALA A 237 10.13 -4.03 8.03
C ALA A 237 11.41 -3.18 8.07
N ALA A 238 11.33 -1.92 7.64
CA ALA A 238 12.46 -0.99 7.71
C ALA A 238 12.88 -0.64 9.15
N ARG A 239 11.96 -0.73 10.12
CA ARG A 239 12.24 -0.60 11.57
C ARG A 239 12.83 -1.87 12.19
N GLY A 240 12.95 -2.96 11.43
CA GLY A 240 13.42 -4.26 11.91
C GLY A 240 12.33 -5.11 12.56
N VAL A 241 11.05 -4.71 12.48
CA VAL A 241 9.93 -5.54 12.92
C VAL A 241 9.79 -6.73 11.97
N PRO A 242 9.69 -7.98 12.46
CA PRO A 242 9.45 -9.13 11.60
C PRO A 242 8.11 -9.03 10.89
N VAL A 243 8.14 -8.97 9.56
CA VAL A 243 6.95 -8.97 8.70
C VAL A 243 6.87 -10.29 7.93
N ALA A 244 5.69 -10.91 7.94
CA ALA A 244 5.37 -12.11 7.19
C ALA A 244 4.16 -11.87 6.27
N GLU A 245 4.34 -12.10 4.98
CA GLU A 245 3.28 -12.02 3.98
C GLU A 245 2.63 -13.38 3.73
N PHE A 246 1.31 -13.40 3.66
CA PHE A 246 0.46 -14.56 3.37
C PHE A 246 -0.43 -14.20 2.18
N ASN A 247 -0.13 -14.76 1.02
CA ASN A 247 -0.85 -14.42 -0.20
C ASN A 247 -0.78 -15.55 -1.23
N LEU A 248 -1.69 -15.57 -2.19
CA LEU A 248 -1.64 -16.53 -3.30
C LEU A 248 -0.49 -16.24 -4.27
N GLU A 249 -0.02 -15.00 -4.32
CA GLU A 249 1.01 -14.55 -5.24
C GLU A 249 1.95 -13.55 -4.54
N SER A 250 3.19 -13.46 -5.03
CA SER A 250 4.10 -12.38 -4.64
C SER A 250 3.56 -11.01 -5.06
N THR A 251 3.79 -10.01 -4.21
CA THR A 251 3.43 -8.61 -4.41
C THR A 251 4.68 -7.76 -4.70
N PRO A 252 4.53 -6.49 -5.13
CA PRO A 252 5.65 -5.57 -5.25
C PRO A 252 6.43 -5.37 -3.94
N ALA A 253 5.82 -5.64 -2.78
CA ALA A 253 6.44 -5.47 -1.47
C ALA A 253 7.09 -6.76 -0.92
N THR A 254 6.84 -7.93 -1.51
CA THR A 254 7.32 -9.23 -0.99
C THR A 254 8.81 -9.25 -0.67
N HIS A 255 9.64 -8.68 -1.54
CA HIS A 255 11.10 -8.63 -1.38
C HIS A 255 11.59 -7.79 -0.18
N LEU A 256 10.70 -7.02 0.45
CA LEU A 256 10.98 -6.22 1.65
C LEU A 256 10.72 -6.99 2.94
N PHE A 257 10.02 -8.12 2.89
CA PHE A 257 9.57 -8.85 4.06
C PHE A 257 10.49 -10.02 4.40
N LYS A 258 10.51 -10.38 5.68
CA LYS A 258 11.35 -11.46 6.18
C LYS A 258 10.81 -12.83 5.78
N PHE A 259 9.49 -12.96 5.67
CA PHE A 259 8.82 -14.21 5.31
C PHE A 259 7.74 -13.97 4.26
N HIS A 260 7.56 -14.96 3.38
CA HIS A 260 6.47 -15.02 2.41
C HIS A 260 5.95 -16.45 2.34
N PHE A 261 4.67 -16.63 2.67
CA PHE A 261 3.96 -17.90 2.60
C PHE A 261 2.95 -17.83 1.46
N GLU A 262 3.25 -18.57 0.39
CA GLU A 262 2.33 -18.72 -0.73
C GLU A 262 1.22 -19.72 -0.38
N GLY A 263 -0.03 -19.34 -0.63
CA GLY A 263 -1.17 -20.25 -0.52
C GLY A 263 -2.44 -19.62 0.05
N PRO A 264 -3.52 -20.42 0.15
CA PRO A 264 -4.80 -19.97 0.67
C PRO A 264 -4.68 -19.45 2.10
N CYS A 265 -5.26 -18.28 2.37
CA CYS A 265 -5.25 -17.70 3.72
C CYS A 265 -6.04 -18.58 4.71
N THR A 266 -7.03 -19.34 4.24
CA THR A 266 -7.82 -20.27 5.07
C THR A 266 -7.06 -21.51 5.54
N GLU A 267 -5.86 -21.75 5.00
CA GLU A 267 -4.97 -22.83 5.41
C GLU A 267 -3.77 -22.28 6.16
N THR A 268 -3.11 -21.28 5.59
CA THR A 268 -1.85 -20.74 6.10
C THR A 268 -2.02 -19.92 7.40
N ILE A 269 -3.12 -19.17 7.56
CA ILE A 269 -3.37 -18.35 8.75
C ILE A 269 -3.75 -19.20 9.97
N PRO A 270 -4.69 -20.17 9.89
CA PRO A 270 -4.92 -21.07 11.00
C PRO A 270 -3.66 -21.84 11.41
N GLU A 271 -2.86 -22.28 10.43
CA GLU A 271 -1.64 -23.02 10.72
C GLU A 271 -0.60 -22.16 11.46
N VAL A 272 -0.32 -20.92 11.02
CA VAL A 272 0.71 -20.08 11.66
C VAL A 272 0.29 -19.59 13.06
N LEU A 273 -1.01 -19.35 13.28
CA LEU A 273 -1.55 -18.88 14.56
C LEU A 273 -1.76 -20.01 15.57
N LYS A 274 -1.69 -21.27 15.14
CA LYS A 274 -1.83 -22.43 16.01
C LYS A 274 -0.76 -22.40 17.11
N ASP A 275 -1.21 -22.56 18.36
CA ASP A 275 -0.38 -22.73 19.56
C ASP A 275 0.58 -21.55 19.87
N ILE A 276 0.35 -20.35 19.30
CA ILE A 276 1.20 -19.16 19.59
C ILE A 276 1.03 -18.61 21.01
N CYS A 277 0.05 -19.12 21.76
CA CYS A 277 -0.16 -18.82 23.17
C CYS A 277 0.35 -19.92 24.10
N ASP A 278 0.84 -21.05 23.55
CA ASP A 278 1.37 -22.15 24.35
C ASP A 278 2.73 -21.76 24.94
N PRO A 279 2.89 -21.74 26.28
CA PRO A 279 4.16 -21.43 26.93
C PRO A 279 5.32 -22.34 26.49
N SER A 280 5.04 -23.59 26.12
CA SER A 280 6.06 -24.55 25.68
C SER A 280 6.74 -24.15 24.36
N ASN A 281 6.07 -23.33 23.54
CA ASN A 281 6.61 -22.79 22.28
C ASN A 281 7.52 -21.55 22.47
N ILE A 282 7.71 -21.10 23.71
CA ILE A 282 8.62 -19.99 24.03
C ILE A 282 10.07 -20.50 24.19
N ASP A 283 10.27 -21.76 24.57
CA ASP A 283 11.60 -22.34 24.87
C ASP A 283 12.18 -23.24 23.78
N SER A 284 11.36 -23.79 22.87
CA SER A 284 11.78 -24.80 21.89
C SER A 284 12.70 -24.30 20.75
N GLY A 285 12.99 -22.99 20.70
CA GLY A 285 13.81 -22.36 19.64
C GLY A 285 15.13 -21.74 20.09
N SER A 286 15.50 -21.82 21.37
CA SER A 286 16.74 -21.19 21.85
C SER A 286 17.95 -22.12 21.74
N ASN A 287 18.52 -22.20 20.54
CA ASN A 287 19.98 -22.27 20.48
C ASN A 287 20.47 -20.91 21.00
N LYS A 288 21.01 -20.91 22.22
CA LYS A 288 21.56 -19.75 22.92
C LYS A 288 22.77 -19.21 22.16
N GLU A 289 22.55 -18.50 21.07
CA GLU A 289 23.58 -17.64 20.49
C GLU A 289 22.93 -16.55 19.65
N ASN A 290 23.17 -15.30 20.07
CA ASN A 290 22.89 -14.05 19.38
C ASN A 290 21.43 -13.58 19.29
N LEU A 291 20.96 -12.90 20.34
CA LEU A 291 20.16 -11.68 20.17
C LEU A 291 20.18 -10.82 21.45
N PHE A 292 21.29 -10.11 21.68
CA PHE A 292 21.30 -9.00 22.64
C PHE A 292 20.46 -7.87 22.05
N PHE A 293 19.20 -7.74 22.48
CA PHE A 293 18.37 -6.60 22.15
C PHE A 293 18.82 -5.41 23.01
N VAL A 294 19.34 -4.37 22.35
CA VAL A 294 19.83 -3.14 23.00
C VAL A 294 18.64 -2.39 23.60
N HIS A 295 18.51 -2.47 24.93
CA HIS A 295 17.75 -1.51 25.70
C HIS A 295 18.69 -0.36 26.09
N ARG A 296 18.61 0.78 25.40
CA ARG A 296 19.20 2.04 25.92
C ARG A 296 18.17 3.15 25.99
N ARG A 297 17.53 3.19 27.16
CA ARG A 297 17.11 4.34 27.98
C ARG A 297 17.44 5.71 27.36
N MET A 298 16.39 6.45 27.02
CA MET A 298 16.37 7.92 27.12
C MET A 298 16.71 8.33 28.55
N MET A 299 17.55 9.34 28.73
CA MET A 299 17.51 10.32 29.84
C MET A 299 18.45 11.50 29.57
N SER A 300 17.89 12.69 29.82
CA SER A 300 18.49 13.95 30.25
C SER A 300 19.43 14.73 29.31
N THR A 301 18.91 15.88 28.90
CA THR A 301 19.66 17.11 28.69
C THR A 301 20.31 17.55 30.01
N ASP A 302 21.61 17.84 29.98
CA ASP A 302 22.18 18.89 30.83
C ASP A 302 23.45 19.44 30.17
N ALA A 303 23.41 20.75 29.94
CA ALA A 303 24.51 21.56 29.48
C ALA A 303 25.40 21.93 30.68
N LYS A 304 26.72 21.97 30.49
CA LYS A 304 27.60 22.99 31.09
C LYS A 304 29.00 22.98 30.48
N HIS A 305 29.46 24.20 30.24
CA HIS A 305 30.74 24.66 29.72
C HIS A 305 31.97 24.12 30.47
N HIS A 306 33.10 23.98 29.77
CA HIS A 306 34.33 24.72 30.08
C HIS A 306 35.32 24.69 28.89
N ASP A 307 36.19 25.68 28.90
CA ASP A 307 36.81 26.37 27.78
C ASP A 307 38.35 26.24 27.85
N ILE A 308 39.04 26.64 26.77
CA ILE A 308 40.47 27.04 26.64
C ILE A 308 41.56 25.99 26.34
N SER A 309 42.34 26.33 25.29
CA SER A 309 43.46 25.66 24.57
C SER A 309 44.87 26.07 25.12
N PRO A 310 45.99 26.12 24.36
CA PRO A 310 46.78 25.11 23.60
C PRO A 310 48.32 25.14 23.89
N SER A 311 49.12 24.21 23.33
CA SER A 311 50.57 24.37 23.00
C SER A 311 51.00 23.19 22.10
N SER A 312 51.35 23.40 20.82
CA SER A 312 52.66 23.78 20.21
C SER A 312 53.76 22.72 20.37
N ASP A 313 54.15 22.07 19.27
CA ASP A 313 55.53 22.08 18.72
C ASP A 313 55.70 21.12 17.51
N LEU A 314 56.34 21.65 16.45
CA LEU A 314 56.91 21.01 15.24
C LEU A 314 58.47 21.11 15.35
N PRO A 315 59.38 20.62 14.45
CA PRO A 315 59.31 20.20 13.02
C PRO A 315 60.30 19.01 12.66
N PRO A 316 61.02 18.94 11.49
CA PRO A 316 60.68 18.42 10.13
C PRO A 316 61.75 17.36 9.63
N PRO A 317 62.19 17.26 8.34
CA PRO A 317 61.57 17.25 6.98
C PRO A 317 61.93 15.98 6.14
N SER A 318 61.28 15.75 4.97
CA SER A 318 62.00 15.27 3.76
C SER A 318 61.17 15.34 2.46
N THR A 319 61.54 16.29 1.60
CA THR A 319 61.77 16.22 0.14
C THR A 319 60.73 15.63 -0.82
N GLU A 320 60.25 16.53 -1.69
CA GLU A 320 59.66 16.29 -3.01
C GLU A 320 60.59 15.53 -3.98
N LYS A 321 60.00 14.76 -4.91
CA LYS A 321 60.11 15.01 -6.36
C LYS A 321 59.14 14.15 -7.20
N SER A 322 58.44 14.89 -8.06
CA SER A 322 58.08 14.63 -9.46
C SER A 322 57.16 13.45 -9.85
N ASP A 323 56.05 13.82 -10.50
CA ASP A 323 55.72 13.47 -11.90
C ASP A 323 54.24 13.10 -12.17
N LEU A 324 53.57 14.08 -12.79
CA LEU A 324 52.84 13.98 -14.06
C LEU A 324 52.00 12.72 -14.38
N LYS A 325 50.71 13.00 -14.63
CA LYS A 325 49.80 12.33 -15.58
C LYS A 325 49.53 10.83 -15.34
N LYS A 326 48.40 10.57 -14.70
CA LYS A 326 47.36 9.65 -15.22
C LYS A 326 46.05 9.89 -14.45
N LYS A 327 45.27 10.89 -14.88
CA LYS A 327 43.86 10.99 -14.47
C LYS A 327 43.07 10.00 -15.33
N SER A 328 43.04 8.75 -14.90
CA SER A 328 42.09 7.77 -15.43
C SER A 328 40.69 8.29 -15.12
N THR A 329 39.90 8.58 -16.16
CA THR A 329 38.46 8.81 -16.07
C THR A 329 37.80 7.55 -15.51
N GLU A 330 37.70 7.47 -14.19
CA GLU A 330 36.81 6.53 -13.52
C GLU A 330 35.38 6.88 -13.94
N LYS A 331 34.73 5.96 -14.68
CA LYS A 331 33.29 6.05 -14.94
C LYS A 331 32.57 6.01 -13.59
N LEU A 332 32.15 7.17 -13.09
CA LEU A 332 31.37 7.25 -11.85
C LEU A 332 30.16 6.30 -11.92
N SER A 333 30.04 5.43 -10.90
CA SER A 333 28.89 4.55 -10.69
C SER A 333 27.56 5.31 -10.79
N MET A 334 26.54 4.65 -11.35
CA MET A 334 25.20 5.21 -11.53
C MET A 334 24.63 5.79 -10.22
N LYS A 335 24.93 5.14 -9.07
CA LYS A 335 24.56 5.62 -7.73
C LYS A 335 25.25 6.94 -7.36
N ALA A 336 26.50 7.13 -7.76
CA ALA A 336 27.25 8.35 -7.50
C ALA A 336 26.72 9.52 -8.35
N ARG A 337 26.38 9.26 -9.62
CA ARG A 337 25.72 10.26 -10.50
C ARG A 337 24.35 10.67 -9.97
N LEU A 338 23.58 9.71 -9.44
CA LEU A 338 22.28 9.97 -8.81
C LEU A 338 22.42 10.84 -7.54
N LYS A 339 23.40 10.53 -6.68
CA LYS A 339 23.65 11.30 -5.45
C LYS A 339 24.08 12.74 -5.74
N ILE A 340 24.91 12.94 -6.76
CA ILE A 340 25.31 14.28 -7.23
C ILE A 340 24.12 15.02 -7.84
N ALA A 341 23.31 14.35 -8.67
CA ALA A 341 22.14 14.98 -9.29
C ALA A 341 21.07 15.37 -8.26
N MET A 342 20.84 14.56 -7.23
CA MET A 342 19.91 14.92 -6.14
C MET A 342 20.45 16.05 -5.27
N ARG A 343 21.77 16.10 -5.02
CA ARG A 343 22.42 17.18 -4.26
C ARG A 343 22.40 18.52 -5.01
N ASP A 344 22.70 18.52 -6.31
CA ASP A 344 22.93 19.74 -7.08
C ASP A 344 21.69 20.21 -7.87
N TYR A 345 20.75 19.30 -8.15
CA TYR A 345 19.58 19.53 -9.03
C TYR A 345 18.23 19.08 -8.43
N GLY A 346 18.21 18.50 -7.23
CA GLY A 346 17.05 18.26 -6.36
C GLY A 346 15.68 18.18 -7.02
N SER A 347 14.76 19.06 -6.60
CA SER A 347 13.37 19.12 -7.06
C SER A 347 13.21 19.29 -8.59
N THR A 348 14.21 19.86 -9.27
CA THR A 348 14.15 20.05 -10.73
C THR A 348 14.26 18.73 -11.49
N VAL A 349 15.08 17.77 -11.02
CA VAL A 349 15.14 16.42 -11.61
C VAL A 349 13.77 15.75 -11.53
N ILE A 350 13.09 15.87 -10.38
CA ILE A 350 11.80 15.23 -10.12
C ILE A 350 10.72 15.84 -11.02
N VAL A 351 10.60 17.16 -11.04
CA VAL A 351 9.61 17.87 -11.87
C VAL A 351 9.85 17.59 -13.35
N PHE A 352 11.11 17.63 -13.80
CA PHE A 352 11.46 17.33 -15.18
C PHE A 352 11.16 15.87 -15.55
N HIS A 353 11.45 14.92 -14.65
CA HIS A 353 11.15 13.50 -14.86
C HIS A 353 9.64 13.22 -14.95
N ILE A 354 8.84 13.89 -14.12
CA ILE A 354 7.38 13.78 -14.19
C ILE A 354 6.88 14.36 -15.52
N GLY A 355 7.36 15.55 -15.90
CA GLY A 355 7.00 16.20 -17.17
C GLY A 355 7.30 15.32 -18.39
N ILE A 356 8.51 14.80 -18.51
CA ILE A 356 8.87 13.92 -19.64
C ILE A 356 8.10 12.59 -19.62
N SER A 357 7.73 12.08 -18.44
CA SER A 357 6.92 10.86 -18.31
C SER A 357 5.50 11.06 -18.83
N LEU A 358 4.91 12.23 -18.58
CA LEU A 358 3.56 12.57 -19.04
C LEU A 358 3.54 12.86 -20.54
N ILE A 359 4.51 13.63 -21.06
CA ILE A 359 4.64 13.92 -22.50
C ILE A 359 4.82 12.61 -23.28
N MET A 360 5.70 11.73 -22.79
CA MET A 360 5.97 10.44 -23.43
C MET A 360 4.75 9.52 -23.40
N LEU A 361 4.02 9.46 -22.28
CA LEU A 361 2.78 8.69 -22.19
C LEU A 361 1.70 9.24 -23.13
N GLY A 362 1.54 10.57 -23.20
CA GLY A 362 0.61 11.23 -24.10
C GLY A 362 0.94 10.98 -25.58
N GLY A 363 2.22 11.06 -25.94
CA GLY A 363 2.68 10.75 -27.31
C GLY A 363 2.46 9.28 -27.69
N LEU A 364 2.74 8.34 -26.77
CA LEU A 364 2.46 6.92 -26.99
C LEU A 364 0.95 6.66 -27.10
N TYR A 365 0.13 7.30 -26.28
CA TYR A 365 -1.32 7.19 -26.36
C TYR A 365 -1.86 7.73 -27.69
N ALA A 366 -1.34 8.86 -28.17
CA ALA A 366 -1.68 9.39 -29.49
C ALA A 366 -1.26 8.44 -30.61
N ALA A 367 -0.04 7.89 -30.56
CA ALA A 367 0.46 6.94 -31.55
C ALA A 367 -0.43 5.69 -31.64
N PHE A 368 -0.75 5.06 -30.50
CA PHE A 368 -1.65 3.91 -30.48
C PHE A 368 -3.08 4.27 -30.90
N SER A 369 -3.57 5.46 -30.53
CA SER A 369 -4.88 5.96 -31.00
C SER A 369 -4.93 6.19 -32.51
N SER A 370 -3.79 6.49 -33.13
CA SER A 370 -3.63 6.61 -34.59
C SER A 370 -3.35 5.27 -35.28
N GLY A 371 -3.40 4.14 -34.57
CA GLY A 371 -3.22 2.80 -35.13
C GLY A 371 -1.75 2.36 -35.29
N LEU A 372 -0.78 3.06 -34.70
CA LEU A 372 0.61 2.60 -34.68
C LEU A 372 0.76 1.43 -33.71
N GLU A 373 1.18 0.27 -34.23
CA GLU A 373 1.44 -0.91 -33.42
C GLU A 373 2.90 -0.92 -32.93
N LEU A 374 3.11 -0.55 -31.65
CA LEU A 374 4.42 -0.54 -31.00
C LEU A 374 4.64 -1.75 -30.08
N THR A 375 3.83 -2.80 -30.24
CA THR A 375 3.87 -4.07 -29.49
C THR A 375 5.24 -4.75 -29.57
N TRP A 376 5.88 -4.71 -30.75
CA TRP A 376 7.24 -5.22 -30.99
C TRP A 376 8.29 -4.67 -30.02
N LEU A 377 8.09 -3.45 -29.49
CA LEU A 377 9.03 -2.82 -28.55
C LEU A 377 8.98 -3.48 -27.17
N VAL A 378 7.83 -4.03 -26.79
CA VAL A 378 7.64 -4.79 -25.54
C VAL A 378 8.32 -6.15 -25.64
N GLU A 379 8.25 -6.79 -26.80
CA GLU A 379 8.88 -8.10 -27.07
C GLU A 379 10.42 -8.01 -27.04
N LYS A 380 10.98 -6.97 -27.65
CA LYS A 380 12.45 -6.77 -27.76
C LYS A 380 13.14 -6.52 -26.41
N VAL A 381 12.40 -6.08 -25.39
CA VAL A 381 12.95 -5.78 -24.05
C VAL A 381 12.86 -6.98 -23.09
N GLY A 382 12.48 -8.17 -23.58
CA GLY A 382 12.59 -9.42 -22.83
C GLY A 382 11.41 -9.74 -21.92
N LEU A 383 10.22 -9.21 -22.23
CA LEU A 383 8.95 -9.69 -21.66
C LEU A 383 8.34 -10.81 -22.53
N SER A 384 9.18 -11.60 -23.19
CA SER A 384 8.80 -12.77 -23.98
C SER A 384 8.18 -13.82 -23.07
N GLY A 385 6.85 -13.78 -22.98
CA GLY A 385 6.02 -14.66 -22.15
C GLY A 385 4.69 -14.04 -21.70
N ARG A 386 4.54 -12.71 -21.76
CA ARG A 386 3.31 -12.00 -21.36
C ARG A 386 2.61 -11.23 -22.49
N SER A 387 3.21 -11.13 -23.67
CA SER A 387 2.69 -10.29 -24.77
C SER A 387 1.42 -10.84 -25.41
N GLY A 388 1.27 -12.17 -25.51
CA GLY A 388 0.13 -12.81 -26.17
C GLY A 388 -1.21 -12.56 -25.47
N GLU A 389 -1.23 -12.50 -24.14
CA GLU A 389 -2.44 -12.23 -23.34
C GLU A 389 -2.78 -10.74 -23.23
N ILE A 390 -1.78 -9.85 -23.35
CA ILE A 390 -2.00 -8.40 -23.27
C ILE A 390 -2.58 -7.87 -24.60
N ALA A 391 -2.23 -8.47 -25.73
CA ALA A 391 -2.62 -7.95 -27.05
C ALA A 391 -4.11 -8.18 -27.38
N THR A 392 -4.73 -9.26 -26.91
CA THR A 392 -6.14 -9.58 -27.20
C THR A 392 -7.07 -8.96 -26.15
N GLY A 393 -7.32 -7.65 -26.25
CA GLY A 393 -8.35 -6.96 -25.46
C GLY A 393 -7.89 -5.81 -24.56
N ALA A 394 -6.60 -5.47 -24.54
CA ALA A 394 -6.13 -4.29 -23.81
C ALA A 394 -6.54 -2.99 -24.50
N SER A 395 -7.00 -2.00 -23.72
CA SER A 395 -7.29 -0.67 -24.26
C SER A 395 -6.02 0.05 -24.71
N THR A 396 -6.15 0.98 -25.66
CA THR A 396 -5.09 1.84 -26.19
C THR A 396 -4.20 2.45 -25.10
N PHE A 397 -4.82 2.84 -23.97
CA PHE A 397 -4.10 3.38 -22.82
C PHE A 397 -3.20 2.36 -22.11
N VAL A 398 -3.65 1.11 -21.96
CA VAL A 398 -2.88 0.04 -21.32
C VAL A 398 -1.64 -0.28 -22.16
N MET A 399 -1.80 -0.32 -23.49
CA MET A 399 -0.69 -0.53 -24.42
C MET A 399 0.32 0.62 -24.36
N ALA A 400 -0.16 1.87 -24.41
CA ALA A 400 0.68 3.05 -24.25
C ALA A 400 1.42 3.08 -22.92
N TYR A 401 0.75 2.70 -21.82
CA TYR A 401 1.34 2.65 -20.49
C TYR A 401 2.39 1.54 -20.35
N ALA A 402 2.14 0.35 -20.91
CA ALA A 402 3.08 -0.76 -20.91
C ALA A 402 4.38 -0.38 -21.65
N VAL A 403 4.25 0.20 -22.84
CA VAL A 403 5.41 0.71 -23.61
C VAL A 403 6.12 1.84 -22.86
N ASN A 404 5.37 2.75 -22.23
CA ASN A 404 5.94 3.84 -21.42
C ASN A 404 6.74 3.31 -20.21
N LYS A 405 6.36 2.16 -19.65
CA LYS A 405 7.11 1.49 -18.58
C LYS A 405 8.37 0.81 -19.09
N VAL A 406 8.28 0.11 -20.22
CA VAL A 406 9.43 -0.50 -20.89
C VAL A 406 10.50 0.54 -21.22
N LEU A 407 10.09 1.75 -21.62
CA LEU A 407 11.00 2.84 -21.95
C LEU A 407 11.50 3.65 -20.75
N ALA A 408 11.21 3.24 -19.51
CA ALA A 408 11.69 3.93 -18.31
C ALA A 408 13.22 4.12 -18.27
N PRO A 409 14.07 3.13 -18.60
CA PRO A 409 15.53 3.31 -18.56
C PRO A 409 16.04 4.39 -19.53
N VAL A 410 15.44 4.47 -20.72
CA VAL A 410 15.74 5.51 -21.72
C VAL A 410 15.32 6.88 -21.17
N ARG A 411 14.10 6.96 -20.60
CA ARG A 411 13.57 8.19 -20.01
C ARG A 411 14.42 8.69 -18.84
N PHE A 412 14.87 7.80 -17.96
CA PHE A 412 15.81 8.16 -16.88
C PHE A 412 17.14 8.69 -17.44
N SER A 413 17.66 8.06 -18.50
CA SER A 413 18.90 8.52 -19.16
C SER A 413 18.77 9.93 -19.72
N ILE A 414 17.66 10.23 -20.41
CA ILE A 414 17.35 11.58 -20.91
C ILE A 414 17.20 12.58 -19.76
N THR A 415 16.47 12.20 -18.71
CA THR A 415 16.26 13.04 -17.52
C THR A 415 17.61 13.46 -16.93
N PHE A 416 18.52 12.53 -16.67
CA PHE A 416 19.81 12.84 -16.08
C PHE A 416 20.74 13.60 -17.02
N ALA A 417 20.67 13.35 -18.34
CA ALA A 417 21.47 14.07 -19.33
C ALA A 417 21.02 15.53 -19.49
N CYS A 418 19.71 15.79 -19.53
CA CYS A 418 19.15 17.11 -19.81
C CYS A 418 19.03 17.99 -18.57
N THR A 419 18.83 17.42 -17.38
CA THR A 419 18.58 18.22 -16.16
C THR A 419 19.66 19.27 -15.87
N PRO A 420 20.98 19.00 -16.01
CA PRO A 420 22.01 20.03 -15.81
C PRO A 420 21.85 21.26 -16.72
N PHE A 421 21.44 21.05 -17.98
CA PHE A 421 21.18 22.13 -18.94
C PHE A 421 19.93 22.91 -18.59
N VAL A 422 18.85 22.20 -18.23
CA VAL A 422 17.59 22.81 -17.77
C VAL A 422 17.83 23.68 -16.55
N VAL A 423 18.57 23.19 -15.55
CA VAL A 423 18.89 23.98 -14.36
C VAL A 423 19.75 25.19 -14.68
N ARG A 424 20.74 25.05 -15.58
CA ARG A 424 21.57 26.18 -16.02
C ARG A 424 20.72 27.26 -16.71
N TYR A 425 19.80 26.86 -17.57
CA TYR A 425 18.86 27.76 -18.23
C TYR A 425 17.91 28.44 -17.23
N LEU A 426 17.30 27.67 -16.33
CA LEU A 426 16.38 28.20 -15.31
C LEU A 426 17.08 29.18 -14.35
N ARG A 427 18.38 28.99 -14.09
CA ARG A 427 19.19 29.98 -13.36
C ARG A 427 19.45 31.24 -14.19
N SER A 428 19.75 31.12 -15.49
CA SER A 428 19.98 32.30 -16.35
C SER A 428 18.74 33.17 -16.54
N VAL A 429 17.54 32.59 -16.46
CA VAL A 429 16.26 33.34 -16.52
C VAL A 429 15.73 33.72 -15.14
N GLY A 430 16.51 33.52 -14.06
CA GLY A 430 16.16 33.96 -12.71
C GLY A 430 15.12 33.13 -11.96
N ILE A 431 14.69 31.99 -12.51
CA ILE A 431 13.68 31.11 -11.90
C ILE A 431 14.28 30.28 -10.76
N LEU A 432 15.54 29.85 -10.88
CA LEU A 432 16.24 29.08 -9.84
C LEU A 432 17.36 29.91 -9.20
N LYS A 433 17.48 29.84 -7.87
CA LYS A 433 18.56 30.49 -7.12
C LYS A 433 19.92 29.82 -7.43
N PRO A 434 21.04 30.57 -7.44
CA PRO A 434 22.38 30.00 -7.57
C PRO A 434 22.70 29.08 -6.38
N PRO A 435 23.55 28.06 -6.56
CA PRO A 435 23.90 27.14 -5.48
C PRO A 435 24.61 27.90 -4.35
N LYS A 436 24.28 27.57 -3.09
CA LYS A 436 25.03 28.06 -1.93
C LYS A 436 26.47 27.57 -2.01
N ALA A 437 27.44 28.46 -1.85
CA ALA A 437 28.85 28.09 -1.75
C ALA A 437 29.04 27.11 -0.58
N PRO A 438 29.93 26.12 -0.70
CA PRO A 438 30.21 25.21 0.40
C PRO A 438 30.76 26.00 1.61
N PRO A 439 30.45 25.58 2.84
CA PRO A 439 31.08 26.17 4.03
C PRO A 439 32.59 26.00 3.92
N SER A 440 33.32 27.10 4.14
CA SER A 440 34.78 27.21 4.12
C SER A 440 35.45 26.36 5.18
#